data_AF-A0ABC8VPF8-F1
#
_entry.id   AF-A0ABC8VPF8-F1
#
_cell.length_a   1.000
_cell.length_b   1.000
_cell.length_c   1.000
_cell.angle_alpha   90.00
_cell.angle_beta   90.00
_cell.angle_gamma   90.00
#
_symmetry.space_group_name_H-M   'P 1'
#
loop_
_entity.id
_entity.type
_entity.pdbx_description
1 polymer ?
#
loop_
_entity_poly.entity_id
_entity_poly.type
_entity_poly.pdbx_seq_one_letter_code
_entity_poly.pdbx_strand_id
1 'polypeptide(L)'
;MAAPPSPSSRALATAPCLLLLLLLSLHAAGPAAAAMDPAEREALLRVMEAVSSDRDWREAAGDDPCSSPWPGLECKPAPGGSGVGAGAAARMHVARLDFGVPPNPTCKDTATFPVGAFALPELRALFLVECFKNPDAIAAFTLPPPANLSSSRLQQLSVRSNPSLSGTLPPQLASIGSLQVLTVSQNALVRGEVPRGLGALKSLVHLDLSYNSLTGTIPSRLGELRGLVGLDLSYNSFSGPIPSRLGELTQLQKLDLSSNNLTGGVPGTFTRLKSLTFLALGNNGLRGRLPSGLSELRDLQYLIMENNPMGVPLPAELGNIARLQELRLANSGLSGSIPETFGLLSSLTTLSLENNNLTGRIPAGLSRLKRMYHLNLSKNGLDGVVPFDGAFLRQLGRNLDLSGNPGLCVADRAVVPDVGVGVCSAGDVARESSAAAESSVVGRVVRGEVARGRWPAALIRPAAVALCCCLLL
;
A
#
# COMPACT_ATOMS: atom_id res chain seq x y z
N MET A 1 19.98 93.89 -62.68
CA MET A 1 20.71 92.95 -63.56
C MET A 1 19.96 91.62 -63.54
N ALA A 2 19.42 91.25 -64.71
CA ALA A 2 18.75 90.01 -65.15
C ALA A 2 18.25 89.03 -64.05
N ALA A 3 16.95 88.83 -63.75
CA ALA A 3 15.75 88.64 -64.60
C ALA A 3 15.88 87.44 -65.57
N PRO A 4 14.80 86.73 -65.97
CA PRO A 4 13.44 86.61 -65.43
C PRO A 4 12.92 85.12 -65.57
N PRO A 5 11.65 84.80 -65.89
CA PRO A 5 10.49 84.85 -64.99
C PRO A 5 9.53 83.62 -65.06
N SER A 6 8.65 83.53 -64.04
CA SER A 6 7.17 83.34 -64.13
C SER A 6 6.55 82.10 -64.83
N PRO A 7 5.20 81.93 -64.85
CA PRO A 7 4.18 82.15 -63.82
C PRO A 7 3.14 81.01 -63.73
N SER A 8 2.14 81.25 -62.88
CA SER A 8 0.70 80.95 -63.08
C SER A 8 0.23 79.63 -62.45
N SER A 9 -0.94 79.53 -61.81
CA SER A 9 -2.05 80.46 -61.63
C SER A 9 -2.90 80.04 -60.40
N ARG A 10 -3.58 81.04 -59.79
CA ARG A 10 -4.95 81.06 -59.24
C ARG A 10 -5.56 79.78 -58.63
N ALA A 11 -6.43 79.79 -57.63
CA ALA A 11 -6.94 80.72 -56.62
C ALA A 11 -8.13 79.97 -55.93
N LEU A 12 -8.52 80.42 -54.73
CA LEU A 12 -9.78 80.14 -54.01
C LEU A 12 -10.00 78.71 -53.48
N ALA A 13 -9.87 78.49 -52.17
CA ALA A 13 -10.87 78.74 -51.11
C ALA A 13 -11.88 77.59 -50.95
N THR A 14 -11.85 76.91 -49.80
CA THR A 14 -12.99 76.47 -48.94
C THR A 14 -12.54 75.34 -48.01
N ALA A 15 -12.90 75.45 -46.73
CA ALA A 15 -12.62 74.51 -45.63
C ALA A 15 -13.56 73.27 -45.67
N PRO A 16 -13.55 72.35 -44.69
CA PRO A 16 -12.47 71.63 -43.99
C PRO A 16 -12.63 70.09 -44.18
N CYS A 17 -11.62 69.27 -43.88
CA CYS A 17 -11.85 67.84 -43.70
C CYS A 17 -10.88 67.19 -42.71
N LEU A 18 -11.46 66.44 -41.77
CA LEU A 18 -10.81 65.54 -40.82
C LEU A 18 -9.83 64.59 -41.52
N LEU A 19 -8.68 64.33 -40.90
CA LEU A 19 -8.01 63.05 -41.05
C LEU A 19 -7.51 62.54 -39.70
N LEU A 20 -8.19 61.50 -39.23
CA LEU A 20 -7.87 60.65 -38.09
C LEU A 20 -6.61 59.83 -38.46
N LEU A 21 -5.53 59.96 -37.70
CA LEU A 21 -4.34 59.12 -37.82
C LEU A 21 -4.64 57.72 -37.26
N LEU A 22 -4.95 56.77 -38.14
CA LEU A 22 -4.92 55.33 -37.85
C LEU A 22 -3.46 54.86 -37.89
N LEU A 23 -2.83 54.78 -36.71
CA LEU A 23 -1.57 54.06 -36.55
C LEU A 23 -1.87 52.56 -36.57
N LEU A 24 -1.58 51.92 -37.70
CA LEU A 24 -1.41 50.47 -37.82
C LEU A 24 -0.20 50.05 -36.98
N SER A 25 -0.43 49.66 -35.73
CA SER A 25 0.53 48.83 -35.00
C SER A 25 0.44 47.41 -35.55
N LEU A 26 1.24 47.09 -36.57
CA LEU A 26 1.62 45.70 -36.84
C LEU A 26 2.39 45.21 -35.61
N HIS A 27 1.68 44.53 -34.71
CA HIS A 27 2.34 43.66 -33.75
C HIS A 27 2.95 42.52 -34.55
N ALA A 28 4.27 42.52 -34.67
CA ALA A 28 5.01 41.32 -35.02
C ALA A 28 4.62 40.25 -34.00
N ALA A 29 3.80 39.29 -34.44
CA ALA A 29 3.47 38.12 -33.65
C ALA A 29 4.79 37.41 -33.33
N GLY A 30 5.23 37.51 -32.07
CA GLY A 30 6.24 36.61 -31.54
C GLY A 30 5.81 35.15 -31.75
N PRO A 31 6.74 34.18 -31.70
CA PRO A 31 6.39 32.79 -31.93
C PRO A 31 5.21 32.41 -31.04
N ALA A 32 4.10 32.02 -31.66
CA ALA A 32 2.88 31.67 -30.96
C ALA A 32 3.23 30.62 -29.90
N ALA A 33 3.02 30.97 -28.62
CA ALA A 33 3.19 30.03 -27.52
C ALA A 33 2.40 28.74 -27.87
N ALA A 34 2.97 27.57 -27.57
CA ALA A 34 2.35 26.29 -27.86
C ALA A 34 1.02 26.14 -27.12
N ALA A 35 -0.06 26.57 -27.77
CA ALA A 35 -1.38 26.52 -27.18
C ALA A 35 -1.88 25.07 -27.06
N MET A 36 -2.52 24.76 -25.93
CA MET A 36 -3.32 23.54 -25.78
C MET A 36 -4.37 23.43 -26.90
N ASP A 37 -4.68 22.21 -27.34
CA ASP A 37 -5.78 21.99 -28.27
C ASP A 37 -7.13 22.43 -27.65
N PRO A 38 -7.99 23.19 -28.36
CA PRO A 38 -9.24 23.68 -27.80
C PRO A 38 -10.21 22.58 -27.34
N ALA A 39 -10.23 21.43 -28.02
CA ALA A 39 -11.09 20.31 -27.62
C ALA A 39 -10.58 19.63 -26.35
N GLU A 40 -9.25 19.55 -26.18
CA GLU A 40 -8.63 19.06 -24.96
C GLU A 40 -8.88 20.03 -23.79
N ARG A 41 -8.80 21.34 -24.04
CA ARG A 41 -9.16 22.37 -23.05
C ARG A 41 -10.61 22.21 -22.59
N GLU A 42 -11.55 22.07 -23.51
CA GLU A 42 -12.96 21.86 -23.15
C GLU A 42 -13.16 20.58 -22.33
N ALA A 43 -12.49 19.48 -22.71
CA ALA A 43 -12.52 18.24 -21.96
C ALA A 43 -11.95 18.39 -20.54
N LEU A 44 -10.81 19.08 -20.40
CA LEU A 44 -10.23 19.41 -19.10
C LEU A 44 -11.20 20.21 -18.23
N LEU A 45 -11.80 21.27 -18.77
CA LEU A 45 -12.75 22.09 -18.01
C LEU A 45 -13.96 21.28 -17.55
N ARG A 46 -14.51 20.40 -18.40
CA ARG A 46 -15.61 19.50 -17.98
C ARG A 46 -15.19 18.53 -16.87
N VAL A 47 -13.96 18.02 -16.91
CA VAL A 47 -13.40 17.18 -15.82
C VAL A 47 -13.28 17.98 -14.53
N MET A 48 -12.73 19.19 -14.61
CA MET A 48 -12.60 20.08 -13.46
C MET A 48 -13.98 20.42 -12.86
N GLU A 49 -14.98 20.72 -13.69
CA GLU A 49 -16.34 21.01 -13.22
C GLU A 49 -17.06 19.80 -12.62
N ALA A 50 -16.75 18.59 -13.08
CA ALA A 50 -17.32 17.36 -12.53
C ALA A 50 -16.83 17.09 -11.09
N VAL A 51 -15.58 17.44 -10.79
CA VAL A 51 -14.93 17.09 -9.51
C VAL A 51 -14.82 18.28 -8.55
N SER A 52 -14.48 19.47 -9.03
CA SER A 52 -14.12 20.64 -8.22
C SER A 52 -15.06 21.82 -8.46
N SER A 53 -15.20 22.66 -7.43
CA SER A 53 -15.89 23.96 -7.50
C SER A 53 -14.98 25.13 -7.12
N ASP A 54 -13.67 24.91 -6.98
CA ASP A 54 -12.72 25.96 -6.60
C ASP A 54 -12.72 27.09 -7.63
N ARG A 55 -12.54 28.32 -7.16
CA ARG A 55 -12.45 29.51 -8.02
C ARG A 55 -11.08 29.66 -8.65
N ASP A 56 -10.04 29.26 -7.93
CA ASP A 56 -8.64 29.51 -8.31
C ASP A 56 -8.29 28.90 -9.67
N TRP A 57 -8.68 27.65 -9.95
CA TRP A 57 -8.44 27.06 -11.27
C TRP A 57 -9.34 27.67 -12.35
N ARG A 58 -10.54 28.17 -12.01
CA ARG A 58 -11.42 28.84 -12.99
C ARG A 58 -10.84 30.18 -13.44
N GLU A 59 -10.22 30.90 -12.51
CA GLU A 59 -9.52 32.16 -12.80
C GLU A 59 -8.20 31.89 -13.53
N ALA A 60 -7.43 30.89 -13.10
CA ALA A 60 -6.16 30.51 -13.72
C ALA A 60 -6.33 29.84 -15.10
N ALA A 61 -7.50 29.24 -15.39
CA ALA A 61 -7.75 28.55 -16.64
C ALA A 61 -7.65 29.46 -17.88
N GLY A 62 -7.81 30.78 -17.71
CA GLY A 62 -7.57 31.80 -18.75
C GLY A 62 -7.98 31.37 -20.16
N ASP A 63 -7.14 31.67 -21.14
CA ASP A 63 -7.27 31.13 -22.51
C ASP A 63 -6.56 29.77 -22.69
N ASP A 64 -5.47 29.52 -21.96
CA ASP A 64 -4.69 28.28 -22.04
C ASP A 64 -4.23 27.77 -20.65
N PRO A 65 -4.88 26.74 -20.09
CA PRO A 65 -4.50 26.12 -18.82
C PRO A 65 -3.06 25.60 -18.75
N CYS A 66 -2.44 25.24 -19.88
CA CYS A 66 -1.06 24.75 -19.88
C CYS A 66 -0.02 25.87 -19.82
N SER A 67 -0.41 27.12 -20.11
CA SER A 67 0.50 28.27 -20.05
C SER A 67 0.81 28.69 -18.60
N SER A 68 -0.15 28.47 -17.70
CA SER A 68 -0.05 28.75 -16.27
C SER A 68 -0.81 27.69 -15.46
N PRO A 69 -0.29 26.45 -15.37
CA PRO A 69 -0.98 25.36 -14.69
C PRO A 69 -1.12 25.64 -13.20
N TRP A 70 -2.27 25.30 -12.63
CA TRP A 70 -2.52 25.33 -11.19
C TRP A 70 -1.98 24.06 -10.51
N PRO A 71 -1.81 24.06 -9.17
CA PRO A 71 -1.44 22.85 -8.44
C PRO A 71 -2.37 21.68 -8.79
N GLY A 72 -1.81 20.54 -9.17
CA GLY A 72 -2.55 19.35 -9.58
C GLY A 72 -2.86 19.24 -11.08
N LEU A 73 -2.56 20.25 -11.90
CA LEU A 73 -2.52 20.15 -13.36
C LEU A 73 -1.06 20.09 -13.83
N GLU A 74 -0.70 19.04 -14.59
CA GLU A 74 0.59 18.99 -15.29
C GLU A 74 0.36 18.88 -16.79
N CYS A 75 1.04 19.71 -17.56
CA CYS A 75 1.06 19.63 -19.01
C CYS A 75 2.44 19.23 -19.54
N LYS A 76 2.47 18.44 -20.61
CA LYS A 76 3.70 18.06 -21.32
C LYS A 76 3.53 18.21 -22.83
N PRO A 77 4.60 18.54 -23.57
CA PRO A 77 4.56 18.50 -25.03
C PRO A 77 4.38 17.06 -25.52
N ALA A 78 3.70 16.88 -26.66
CA ALA A 78 3.50 15.56 -27.26
C ALA A 78 4.85 14.83 -27.50
N PRO A 79 4.99 13.55 -27.14
CA PRO A 79 6.20 12.79 -27.42
C PRO A 79 6.41 12.65 -28.94
N GLY A 80 7.49 13.22 -29.47
CA GLY A 80 7.83 13.20 -30.90
C GLY A 80 7.84 14.55 -31.61
N GLY A 81 7.54 15.65 -30.91
CA GLY A 81 7.52 17.01 -31.48
C GLY A 81 8.89 17.65 -31.82
N SER A 82 10.00 16.89 -31.85
CA SER A 82 11.32 17.42 -32.21
C SER A 82 11.62 17.41 -33.71
N GLY A 83 10.64 17.08 -34.57
CA GLY A 83 10.88 16.75 -35.98
C GLY A 83 10.13 17.56 -37.05
N VAL A 84 9.30 18.55 -36.71
CA VAL A 84 8.54 19.30 -37.74
C VAL A 84 8.91 20.77 -37.71
N GLY A 85 9.80 21.17 -38.63
CA GLY A 85 10.04 22.56 -39.05
C GLY A 85 10.46 23.53 -37.94
N ALA A 86 11.70 24.01 -37.98
CA ALA A 86 12.19 25.09 -37.13
C ALA A 86 11.21 26.30 -37.14
N GLY A 87 10.35 26.40 -36.12
CA GLY A 87 9.41 27.51 -35.97
C GLY A 87 8.08 27.21 -35.25
N ALA A 88 7.60 25.96 -35.20
CA ALA A 88 6.34 25.63 -34.52
C ALA A 88 6.57 25.07 -33.11
N ALA A 89 6.10 25.77 -32.07
CA ALA A 89 6.16 25.28 -30.70
C ALA A 89 5.29 24.01 -30.54
N ALA A 90 5.83 22.96 -29.92
CA ALA A 90 5.14 21.68 -29.75
C ALA A 90 3.93 21.84 -28.82
N ARG A 91 2.72 21.47 -29.30
CA ARG A 91 1.47 21.58 -28.53
C ARG A 91 1.58 20.90 -27.16
N MET A 92 1.04 21.59 -26.16
CA MET A 92 0.98 21.12 -24.79
C MET A 92 -0.28 20.28 -24.57
N HIS A 93 -0.14 19.16 -23.87
CA HIS A 93 -1.22 18.24 -23.53
C HIS A 93 -1.27 17.99 -22.03
N VAL A 94 -2.45 17.73 -21.50
CA VAL A 94 -2.66 17.35 -20.11
C VAL A 94 -2.04 15.97 -19.87
N ALA A 95 -1.03 15.93 -19.00
CA ALA A 95 -0.31 14.71 -18.66
C ALA A 95 -0.70 14.14 -17.28
N ARG A 96 -1.15 15.00 -16.35
CA ARG A 96 -1.51 14.61 -14.99
C ARG A 96 -2.64 15.48 -14.44
N LEU A 97 -3.53 14.84 -13.68
CA LEU A 97 -4.57 15.50 -12.90
C LEU A 97 -4.62 14.94 -11.47
N ASP A 98 -4.52 15.81 -10.48
CA ASP A 98 -4.62 15.49 -9.06
C ASP A 98 -5.75 16.27 -8.40
N PHE A 99 -6.53 15.61 -7.53
CA PHE A 99 -7.62 16.23 -6.78
C PHE A 99 -7.61 15.83 -5.29
N GLY A 100 -8.10 16.73 -4.45
CA GLY A 100 -8.57 16.51 -3.07
C GLY A 100 -7.56 16.72 -1.94
N VAL A 101 -6.29 16.36 -2.12
CA VAL A 101 -5.26 16.63 -1.10
C VAL A 101 -4.58 17.96 -1.38
N PRO A 102 -4.60 18.94 -0.45
CA PRO A 102 -3.91 20.21 -0.62
C PRO A 102 -2.43 20.03 -0.99
N PRO A 103 -1.88 20.82 -1.92
CA PRO A 103 -2.47 22.03 -2.51
C PRO A 103 -3.36 21.79 -3.76
N ASN A 104 -3.69 20.54 -4.10
CA ASN A 104 -4.50 20.25 -5.29
C ASN A 104 -5.96 20.71 -5.14
N PRO A 105 -6.72 20.87 -6.25
CA PRO A 105 -8.08 21.39 -6.22
C PRO A 105 -8.97 20.52 -5.34
N THR A 106 -9.75 21.17 -4.49
CA THR A 106 -10.69 20.50 -3.60
C THR A 106 -11.84 19.91 -4.41
N CYS A 107 -12.39 18.79 -3.92
CA CYS A 107 -13.52 18.15 -4.57
C CYS A 107 -14.81 18.64 -3.90
N LYS A 108 -15.81 18.98 -4.72
CA LYS A 108 -17.10 19.48 -4.25
C LYS A 108 -17.97 18.34 -3.70
N ASP A 109 -18.93 18.66 -2.83
CA ASP A 109 -19.83 17.64 -2.22
C ASP A 109 -20.73 16.89 -3.21
N THR A 110 -20.88 17.43 -4.43
CA THR A 110 -21.65 16.83 -5.54
C THR A 110 -20.74 16.27 -6.64
N ALA A 111 -19.46 16.02 -6.32
CA ALA A 111 -18.50 15.50 -7.28
C ALA A 111 -18.97 14.18 -7.89
N THR A 112 -18.82 14.05 -9.21
CA THR A 112 -19.07 12.79 -9.92
C THR A 112 -17.78 12.22 -10.47
N PHE A 113 -17.74 10.91 -10.69
CA PHE A 113 -16.56 10.26 -11.25
C PHE A 113 -16.27 10.81 -12.65
N PRO A 114 -15.08 11.39 -12.93
CA PRO A 114 -14.82 12.14 -14.15
C PRO A 114 -14.50 11.21 -15.33
N VAL A 115 -15.53 10.55 -15.88
CA VAL A 115 -15.39 9.66 -17.06
C VAL A 115 -14.75 10.39 -18.26
N GLY A 116 -14.96 11.71 -18.38
CA GLY A 116 -14.37 12.55 -19.43
C GLY A 116 -12.84 12.62 -19.37
N ALA A 117 -12.19 12.35 -18.23
CA ALA A 117 -10.73 12.40 -18.11
C ALA A 117 -10.05 11.35 -19.01
N PHE A 118 -10.73 10.24 -19.30
CA PHE A 118 -10.23 9.19 -20.17
C PHE A 118 -10.26 9.56 -21.66
N ALA A 119 -10.85 10.71 -22.03
CA ALA A 119 -10.79 11.27 -23.38
C ALA A 119 -9.58 12.18 -23.60
N LEU A 120 -8.84 12.54 -22.55
CA LEU A 120 -7.62 13.34 -22.66
C LEU A 120 -6.50 12.48 -23.30
N PRO A 121 -5.95 12.89 -24.46
CA PRO A 121 -5.19 12.00 -25.33
C PRO A 121 -3.84 11.54 -24.73
N GLU A 122 -3.17 12.42 -24.01
CA GLU A 122 -1.84 12.17 -23.44
C GLU A 122 -1.85 12.04 -21.90
N LEU A 123 -3.03 11.89 -21.29
CA LEU A 123 -3.16 11.75 -19.84
C LEU A 123 -2.44 10.47 -19.37
N ARG A 124 -1.45 10.65 -18.50
CA ARG A 124 -0.64 9.56 -17.93
C ARG A 124 -1.02 9.24 -16.50
N ALA A 125 -1.53 10.22 -15.74
CA ALA A 125 -1.87 9.97 -14.36
C ALA A 125 -3.11 10.74 -13.89
N LEU A 126 -3.99 10.05 -13.15
CA LEU A 126 -5.20 10.61 -12.56
C LEU A 126 -5.33 10.18 -11.10
N PHE A 127 -5.44 11.16 -10.20
CA PHE A 127 -5.56 10.95 -8.77
C PHE A 127 -6.82 11.62 -8.23
N LEU A 128 -7.68 10.79 -7.64
CA LEU A 128 -8.93 11.18 -6.99
C LEU A 128 -8.84 10.71 -5.54
N VAL A 129 -8.32 11.58 -4.68
CA VAL A 129 -8.18 11.29 -3.26
C VAL A 129 -9.25 12.06 -2.53
N GLU A 130 -10.04 11.40 -1.69
CA GLU A 130 -10.96 12.13 -0.81
C GLU A 130 -11.98 13.02 -1.56
N CYS A 131 -12.38 12.64 -2.77
CA CYS A 131 -13.31 13.39 -3.61
C CYS A 131 -14.79 13.04 -3.44
N PHE A 132 -15.11 11.78 -3.14
CA PHE A 132 -16.49 11.31 -3.01
C PHE A 132 -16.77 10.96 -1.55
N LYS A 133 -17.01 11.99 -0.71
CA LYS A 133 -17.23 11.86 0.74
C LYS A 133 -18.68 11.99 1.18
N ASN A 134 -19.52 12.64 0.39
CA ASN A 134 -20.90 12.93 0.76
C ASN A 134 -21.76 11.65 0.70
N PRO A 135 -22.30 11.15 1.83
CA PRO A 135 -23.11 9.93 1.83
C PRO A 135 -24.43 10.07 1.06
N ASP A 136 -24.94 11.29 0.91
CA ASP A 136 -26.17 11.58 0.18
C ASP A 136 -25.97 11.68 -1.35
N ALA A 137 -24.72 11.76 -1.81
CA ALA A 137 -24.33 11.87 -3.22
C ALA A 137 -23.37 10.75 -3.61
N ILE A 138 -23.92 9.55 -3.82
CA ILE A 138 -23.14 8.38 -4.20
C ILE A 138 -22.62 8.52 -5.64
N ALA A 139 -21.30 8.42 -5.81
CA ALA A 139 -20.66 8.39 -7.12
C ALA A 139 -20.52 6.94 -7.60
N ALA A 140 -20.85 6.67 -8.87
CA ALA A 140 -20.67 5.35 -9.48
C ALA A 140 -19.27 5.25 -10.11
N PHE A 141 -18.49 4.25 -9.70
CA PHE A 141 -17.21 3.96 -10.34
C PHE A 141 -17.46 3.33 -11.72
N THR A 142 -17.37 4.15 -12.76
CA THR A 142 -17.67 3.76 -14.14
C THR A 142 -16.57 4.22 -15.08
N LEU A 143 -16.34 3.45 -16.15
CA LEU A 143 -15.35 3.74 -17.18
C LEU A 143 -16.03 3.75 -18.56
N PRO A 144 -15.46 4.47 -19.55
CA PRO A 144 -15.97 4.45 -20.90
C PRO A 144 -15.80 3.05 -21.54
N PRO A 145 -16.44 2.79 -22.70
CA PRO A 145 -16.32 1.52 -23.39
C PRO A 145 -14.86 1.14 -23.74
N PRO A 146 -14.51 -0.15 -23.80
CA PRO A 146 -13.16 -0.64 -24.10
C PRO A 146 -12.48 -0.04 -25.34
N ALA A 147 -13.27 0.27 -26.38
CA ALA A 147 -12.77 0.88 -27.62
C ALA A 147 -12.08 2.22 -27.38
N ASN A 148 -12.55 3.00 -26.39
CA ASN A 148 -12.00 4.31 -26.05
C ASN A 148 -10.78 4.22 -25.13
N LEU A 149 -10.57 3.06 -24.48
CA LEU A 149 -9.50 2.86 -23.49
C LEU A 149 -8.27 2.19 -24.07
N SER A 150 -8.42 1.45 -25.17
CA SER A 150 -7.34 0.66 -25.76
C SER A 150 -6.17 1.51 -26.28
N SER A 151 -6.43 2.78 -26.64
CA SER A 151 -5.42 3.76 -27.05
C SER A 151 -4.90 4.64 -25.90
N SER A 152 -5.41 4.46 -24.68
CA SER A 152 -5.09 5.31 -23.54
C SER A 152 -3.60 5.25 -23.15
N ARG A 153 -3.03 6.40 -22.82
CA ARG A 153 -1.67 6.55 -22.30
C ARG A 153 -1.58 6.47 -20.77
N LEU A 154 -2.70 6.18 -20.10
CA LEU A 154 -2.79 6.22 -18.65
C LEU A 154 -1.90 5.14 -18.01
N GLN A 155 -0.89 5.60 -17.27
CA GLN A 155 0.06 4.78 -16.53
C GLN A 155 -0.34 4.63 -15.06
N GLN A 156 -0.99 5.65 -14.49
CA GLN A 156 -1.37 5.65 -13.09
C GLN A 156 -2.81 6.09 -12.88
N LEU A 157 -3.60 5.23 -12.24
CA LEU A 157 -4.94 5.56 -11.78
C LEU A 157 -5.00 5.33 -10.28
N SER A 158 -5.24 6.39 -9.51
CA SER A 158 -5.34 6.33 -8.05
C SER A 158 -6.67 6.90 -7.59
N VAL A 159 -7.56 6.04 -7.12
CA VAL A 159 -8.87 6.40 -6.56
C VAL A 159 -8.90 5.94 -5.10
N ARG A 160 -8.67 6.87 -4.17
CA ARG A 160 -8.40 6.53 -2.76
C ARG A 160 -9.22 7.34 -1.77
N SER A 161 -9.63 6.69 -0.69
CA SER A 161 -10.33 7.33 0.44
C SER A 161 -11.62 8.02 0.01
N ASN A 162 -12.40 7.37 -0.87
CA ASN A 162 -13.71 7.86 -1.32
C ASN A 162 -14.83 6.97 -0.76
N PRO A 163 -15.32 7.21 0.47
CA PRO A 163 -16.29 6.35 1.12
C PRO A 163 -17.63 6.28 0.39
N SER A 164 -18.01 7.30 -0.38
CA SER A 164 -19.24 7.35 -1.17
C SER A 164 -19.07 6.92 -2.63
N LEU A 165 -17.88 6.41 -3.01
CA LEU A 165 -17.69 5.79 -4.32
C LEU A 165 -18.19 4.34 -4.28
N SER A 166 -19.21 4.05 -5.07
CA SER A 166 -19.87 2.75 -5.12
C SER A 166 -19.74 2.07 -6.48
N GLY A 167 -20.13 0.80 -6.53
CA GLY A 167 -20.16 0.01 -7.75
C GLY A 167 -19.21 -1.17 -7.68
N THR A 168 -18.86 -1.72 -8.84
CA THR A 168 -17.87 -2.80 -8.96
C THR A 168 -16.60 -2.28 -9.61
N LEU A 169 -15.48 -2.99 -9.45
CA LEU A 169 -14.29 -2.73 -10.27
C LEU A 169 -14.64 -2.89 -11.76
N PRO A 170 -14.58 -1.83 -12.58
CA PRO A 170 -15.01 -1.92 -13.97
C PRO A 170 -14.10 -2.88 -14.77
N PRO A 171 -14.64 -3.92 -15.43
CA PRO A 171 -13.82 -4.84 -16.24
C PRO A 171 -13.03 -4.14 -17.36
N GLN A 172 -13.50 -2.96 -17.78
CA GLN A 172 -12.88 -2.08 -18.76
C GLN A 172 -11.47 -1.61 -18.36
N LEU A 173 -11.12 -1.67 -17.07
CA LEU A 173 -9.74 -1.44 -16.61
C LEU A 173 -8.73 -2.33 -17.34
N ALA A 174 -9.13 -3.55 -17.72
CA ALA A 174 -8.29 -4.49 -18.46
C ALA A 174 -7.93 -4.02 -19.87
N SER A 175 -8.62 -3.00 -20.40
CA SER A 175 -8.33 -2.42 -21.72
C SER A 175 -7.22 -1.35 -21.68
N ILE A 176 -6.83 -0.87 -20.50
CA ILE A 176 -5.80 0.15 -20.34
C ILE A 176 -4.42 -0.54 -20.18
N GLY A 177 -3.91 -1.12 -21.27
CA GLY A 177 -2.68 -1.93 -21.25
C GLY A 177 -1.41 -1.18 -20.82
N SER A 178 -1.46 0.15 -20.78
CA SER A 178 -0.40 1.05 -20.35
C SER A 178 -0.30 1.22 -18.82
N LEU A 179 -1.30 0.75 -18.05
CA LEU A 179 -1.32 0.90 -16.59
C LEU A 179 -0.12 0.22 -15.92
N GLN A 180 0.57 1.00 -15.10
CA GLN A 180 1.69 0.60 -14.24
C GLN A 180 1.28 0.61 -12.77
N VAL A 181 0.46 1.57 -12.36
CA VAL A 181 -0.03 1.69 -10.98
C VAL A 181 -1.55 1.81 -10.99
N LEU A 182 -2.20 0.84 -10.36
CA LEU A 182 -3.65 0.87 -10.14
C LEU A 182 -3.91 0.82 -8.64
N THR A 183 -4.41 1.93 -8.09
CA THR A 183 -4.84 2.04 -6.71
C THR A 183 -6.34 2.34 -6.69
N VAL A 184 -7.12 1.41 -6.14
CA VAL A 184 -8.54 1.61 -5.82
C VAL A 184 -8.69 1.17 -4.37
N SER A 185 -8.36 2.06 -3.43
CA SER A 185 -8.21 1.69 -2.01
C SER A 185 -9.07 2.56 -1.09
N GLN A 186 -9.54 2.02 0.02
CA GLN A 186 -10.35 2.79 1.01
C GLN A 186 -11.62 3.38 0.39
N ASN A 187 -12.31 2.61 -0.47
CA ASN A 187 -13.60 2.98 -1.05
C ASN A 187 -14.66 1.98 -0.58
N ALA A 188 -15.23 2.24 0.60
CA ALA A 188 -16.04 1.29 1.37
C ALA A 188 -17.19 0.63 0.57
N LEU A 189 -17.76 1.32 -0.42
CA LEU A 189 -18.89 0.85 -1.22
C LEU A 189 -18.51 0.17 -2.56
N VAL A 190 -17.21 0.10 -2.90
CA VAL A 190 -16.73 -0.68 -4.05
C VAL A 190 -16.77 -2.16 -3.68
N ARG A 191 -17.50 -2.97 -4.45
CA ARG A 191 -17.86 -4.34 -4.10
C ARG A 191 -17.78 -5.31 -5.29
N GLY A 192 -18.05 -6.58 -5.04
CA GLY A 192 -18.05 -7.63 -6.06
C GLY A 192 -16.68 -8.23 -6.31
N GLU A 193 -16.56 -9.03 -7.36
CA GLU A 193 -15.32 -9.76 -7.67
C GLU A 193 -14.30 -8.91 -8.42
N VAL A 194 -13.02 -9.25 -8.25
CA VAL A 194 -11.94 -8.69 -9.06
C VAL A 194 -12.05 -9.22 -10.49
N PRO A 195 -12.16 -8.36 -11.53
CA PRO A 195 -12.25 -8.81 -12.91
C PRO A 195 -11.03 -9.62 -13.31
N ARG A 196 -11.24 -10.85 -13.83
CA ARG A 196 -10.17 -11.74 -14.29
C ARG A 196 -9.27 -11.08 -15.35
N GLY A 197 -9.84 -10.15 -16.13
CA GLY A 197 -9.12 -9.37 -17.14
C GLY A 197 -7.92 -8.60 -16.60
N LEU A 198 -7.90 -8.21 -15.32
CA LEU A 198 -6.78 -7.45 -14.74
C LEU A 198 -5.44 -8.19 -14.84
N GLY A 199 -5.43 -9.54 -14.86
CA GLY A 199 -4.21 -10.33 -15.06
C GLY A 199 -3.55 -10.16 -16.44
N ALA A 200 -4.22 -9.48 -17.39
CA ALA A 200 -3.68 -9.18 -18.71
C ALA A 200 -2.83 -7.90 -18.76
N LEU A 201 -2.86 -7.05 -17.70
CA LEU A 201 -2.14 -5.77 -17.65
C LEU A 201 -0.64 -5.97 -17.41
N LYS A 202 0.11 -6.40 -18.43
CA LYS A 202 1.53 -6.81 -18.28
C LYS A 202 2.48 -5.69 -17.84
N SER A 203 2.08 -4.44 -17.99
CA SER A 203 2.83 -3.26 -17.55
C SER A 203 2.66 -2.96 -16.06
N LEU A 204 1.74 -3.65 -15.36
CA LEU A 204 1.39 -3.34 -13.97
C LEU A 204 2.53 -3.71 -13.01
N VAL A 205 2.93 -2.74 -12.22
CA VAL A 205 3.99 -2.81 -11.20
C VAL A 205 3.38 -2.80 -9.80
N HIS A 206 2.33 -2.01 -9.59
CA HIS A 206 1.63 -1.93 -8.30
C HIS A 206 0.12 -2.07 -8.48
N LEU A 207 -0.46 -2.98 -7.71
CA LEU A 207 -1.90 -3.18 -7.60
C LEU A 207 -2.31 -3.09 -6.13
N ASP A 208 -3.08 -2.06 -5.81
CA ASP A 208 -3.66 -1.86 -4.49
C ASP A 208 -5.18 -1.77 -4.61
N LEU A 209 -5.85 -2.78 -4.07
CA LEU A 209 -7.31 -2.88 -3.98
C LEU A 209 -7.77 -2.97 -2.50
N SER A 210 -6.95 -2.51 -1.57
CA SER A 210 -7.16 -2.65 -0.14
C SER A 210 -8.34 -1.82 0.40
N TYR A 211 -8.91 -2.21 1.54
CA TYR A 211 -9.98 -1.45 2.21
C TYR A 211 -11.19 -1.16 1.31
N ASN A 212 -11.72 -2.20 0.66
CA ASN A 212 -12.99 -2.14 -0.06
C ASN A 212 -13.92 -3.26 0.45
N SER A 213 -15.05 -3.46 -0.22
CA SER A 213 -15.98 -4.56 0.03
C SER A 213 -15.89 -5.64 -1.06
N LEU A 214 -14.68 -5.92 -1.59
CA LEU A 214 -14.49 -6.92 -2.65
C LEU A 214 -14.70 -8.33 -2.12
N THR A 215 -15.32 -9.18 -2.94
CA THR A 215 -15.73 -10.55 -2.58
C THR A 215 -15.24 -11.57 -3.60
N GLY A 216 -15.60 -12.85 -3.40
CA GLY A 216 -15.22 -13.95 -4.27
C GLY A 216 -13.78 -14.44 -4.01
N THR A 217 -13.25 -15.25 -4.90
CA THR A 217 -11.87 -15.76 -4.81
C THR A 217 -10.88 -14.79 -5.45
N ILE A 218 -9.64 -14.74 -4.94
CA ILE A 218 -8.55 -14.04 -5.63
C ILE A 218 -8.34 -14.68 -7.02
N PRO A 219 -8.45 -13.93 -8.14
CA PRO A 219 -8.25 -14.50 -9.46
C PRO A 219 -6.83 -15.03 -9.65
N SER A 220 -6.69 -16.31 -9.98
CA SER A 220 -5.37 -16.91 -10.25
C SER A 220 -4.59 -16.18 -11.36
N ARG A 221 -5.30 -15.54 -12.29
CA ARG A 221 -4.74 -14.75 -13.39
C ARG A 221 -3.89 -13.57 -12.92
N LEU A 222 -4.07 -13.07 -11.70
CA LEU A 222 -3.18 -12.05 -11.13
C LEU A 222 -1.72 -12.54 -11.06
N GLY A 223 -1.50 -13.86 -10.93
CA GLY A 223 -0.18 -14.47 -11.00
C GLY A 223 0.49 -14.43 -12.39
N GLU A 224 -0.17 -13.88 -13.41
CA GLU A 224 0.43 -13.66 -14.74
C GLU A 224 1.07 -12.27 -14.90
N LEU A 225 1.00 -11.42 -13.87
CA LEU A 225 1.56 -10.07 -13.84
C LEU A 225 3.05 -10.12 -13.47
N ARG A 226 3.89 -10.68 -14.34
CA ARG A 226 5.30 -11.01 -14.02
C ARG A 226 6.17 -9.82 -13.59
N GLY A 227 5.77 -8.58 -13.92
CA GLY A 227 6.43 -7.35 -13.50
C GLY A 227 5.92 -6.75 -12.17
N LEU A 228 4.97 -7.40 -11.50
CA LEU A 228 4.35 -6.86 -10.29
C LEU A 228 5.33 -6.89 -9.12
N VAL A 229 5.48 -5.73 -8.47
CA VAL A 229 6.36 -5.49 -7.32
C VAL A 229 5.55 -5.39 -6.02
N GLY A 230 4.35 -4.80 -6.07
CA GLY A 230 3.47 -4.70 -4.91
C GLY A 230 2.05 -5.17 -5.21
N LEU A 231 1.52 -6.05 -4.36
CA LEU A 231 0.14 -6.50 -4.37
C LEU A 231 -0.48 -6.32 -2.99
N ASP A 232 -1.50 -5.48 -2.89
CA ASP A 232 -2.26 -5.25 -1.67
C ASP A 232 -3.75 -5.51 -1.92
N LEU A 233 -4.27 -6.56 -1.31
CA LEU A 233 -5.68 -6.97 -1.35
C LEU A 233 -6.29 -6.99 0.06
N SER A 234 -5.60 -6.36 1.02
CA SER A 234 -5.96 -6.42 2.43
C SER A 234 -7.30 -5.74 2.73
N TYR A 235 -7.91 -6.07 3.88
CA TYR A 235 -9.17 -5.44 4.33
C TYR A 235 -10.28 -5.51 3.27
N ASN A 236 -10.61 -6.72 2.85
CA ASN A 236 -11.71 -7.02 1.94
C ASN A 236 -12.48 -8.25 2.47
N SER A 237 -13.32 -8.85 1.64
CA SER A 237 -14.07 -10.08 1.93
C SER A 237 -13.71 -11.21 0.97
N PHE A 238 -12.44 -11.29 0.52
CA PHE A 238 -11.97 -12.39 -0.32
C PHE A 238 -12.08 -13.72 0.41
N SER A 239 -12.50 -14.77 -0.29
CA SER A 239 -12.72 -16.11 0.25
C SER A 239 -12.03 -17.19 -0.59
N GLY A 240 -12.06 -18.43 -0.10
CA GLY A 240 -11.38 -19.56 -0.75
C GLY A 240 -9.87 -19.56 -0.52
N PRO A 241 -9.12 -20.43 -1.24
CA PRO A 241 -7.68 -20.55 -1.05
C PRO A 241 -6.88 -19.45 -1.75
N ILE A 242 -5.69 -19.17 -1.22
CA ILE A 242 -4.69 -18.33 -1.90
C ILE A 242 -4.24 -19.05 -3.19
N PRO A 243 -4.37 -18.44 -4.38
CA PRO A 243 -3.96 -19.08 -5.62
C PRO A 243 -2.45 -19.34 -5.64
N SER A 244 -2.04 -20.59 -5.90
CA SER A 244 -0.62 -20.96 -6.01
C SER A 244 0.12 -20.18 -7.11
N ARG A 245 -0.60 -19.72 -8.14
CA ARG A 245 -0.05 -18.89 -9.22
C ARG A 245 0.46 -17.53 -8.71
N LEU A 246 0.07 -17.03 -7.53
CA LEU A 246 0.71 -15.83 -7.00
C LEU A 246 2.20 -16.04 -6.68
N GLY A 247 2.65 -17.29 -6.45
CA GLY A 247 4.07 -17.62 -6.30
C GLY A 247 4.90 -17.49 -7.58
N GLU A 248 4.27 -17.15 -8.70
CA GLU A 248 4.91 -16.91 -10.00
C GLU A 248 5.39 -15.46 -10.20
N LEU A 249 5.05 -14.58 -9.26
CA LEU A 249 5.38 -13.16 -9.26
C LEU A 249 6.79 -12.93 -8.67
N THR A 250 7.83 -13.39 -9.34
CA THR A 250 9.20 -13.42 -8.77
C THR A 250 9.82 -12.05 -8.48
N GLN A 251 9.23 -10.97 -9.00
CA GLN A 251 9.61 -9.57 -8.71
C GLN A 251 8.87 -8.98 -7.50
N LEU A 252 7.93 -9.73 -6.92
CA LEU A 252 7.07 -9.23 -5.85
C LEU A 252 7.89 -9.00 -4.57
N GLN A 253 7.81 -7.77 -4.07
CA GLN A 253 8.46 -7.31 -2.84
C GLN A 253 7.45 -7.18 -1.70
N LYS A 254 6.23 -6.71 -1.99
CA LYS A 254 5.13 -6.59 -1.01
C LYS A 254 3.95 -7.47 -1.40
N LEU A 255 3.54 -8.35 -0.50
CA LEU A 255 2.28 -9.08 -0.58
C LEU A 255 1.48 -8.90 0.71
N ASP A 256 0.34 -8.22 0.62
CA ASP A 256 -0.60 -8.08 1.72
C ASP A 256 -1.96 -8.65 1.34
N LEU A 257 -2.36 -9.73 2.00
CA LEU A 257 -3.65 -10.39 1.88
C LEU A 257 -4.39 -10.41 3.24
N SER A 258 -3.94 -9.62 4.20
CA SER A 258 -4.45 -9.63 5.56
C SER A 258 -5.91 -9.16 5.63
N SER A 259 -6.62 -9.53 6.70
CA SER A 259 -7.99 -9.07 6.97
C SER A 259 -8.95 -9.42 5.83
N ASN A 260 -9.07 -10.70 5.55
CA ASN A 260 -9.97 -11.30 4.57
C ASN A 260 -10.60 -12.59 5.15
N ASN A 261 -11.34 -13.34 4.33
CA ASN A 261 -11.90 -14.65 4.70
C ASN A 261 -11.19 -15.80 3.94
N LEU A 262 -9.88 -15.68 3.70
CA LEU A 262 -9.09 -16.67 2.98
C LEU A 262 -8.94 -17.94 3.81
N THR A 263 -8.94 -19.09 3.15
CA THR A 263 -8.87 -20.41 3.79
C THR A 263 -7.79 -21.29 3.17
N GLY A 264 -7.58 -22.49 3.70
CA GLY A 264 -6.53 -23.40 3.20
C GLY A 264 -5.14 -23.04 3.74
N GLY A 265 -4.09 -23.53 3.09
CA GLY A 265 -2.71 -23.29 3.52
C GLY A 265 -1.98 -22.26 2.66
N VAL A 266 -0.87 -21.74 3.18
CA VAL A 266 0.04 -20.89 2.40
C VAL A 266 0.64 -21.73 1.25
N PRO A 267 0.52 -21.29 -0.02
CA PRO A 267 1.01 -22.08 -1.14
C PRO A 267 2.52 -22.33 -1.08
N GLY A 268 2.95 -23.57 -1.32
CA GLY A 268 4.37 -23.91 -1.38
C GLY A 268 5.15 -23.14 -2.46
N THR A 269 4.47 -22.64 -3.49
CA THR A 269 5.05 -21.80 -4.52
C THR A 269 5.53 -20.43 -4.02
N PHE A 270 5.11 -19.97 -2.83
CA PHE A 270 5.60 -18.70 -2.26
C PHE A 270 7.10 -18.73 -1.95
N THR A 271 7.69 -19.92 -1.83
CA THR A 271 9.15 -20.11 -1.72
C THR A 271 9.93 -19.61 -2.95
N ARG A 272 9.26 -19.34 -4.08
CA ARG A 272 9.83 -18.77 -5.31
C ARG A 272 9.91 -17.23 -5.29
N LEU A 273 9.23 -16.56 -4.35
CA LEU A 273 9.18 -15.10 -4.26
C LEU A 273 10.46 -14.55 -3.62
N LYS A 274 11.61 -14.77 -4.28
CA LYS A 274 12.93 -14.48 -3.71
C LYS A 274 13.18 -13.00 -3.41
N SER A 275 12.43 -12.10 -4.04
CA SER A 275 12.48 -10.64 -3.81
C SER A 275 11.55 -10.16 -2.69
N LEU A 276 10.79 -11.05 -2.04
CA LEU A 276 9.77 -10.69 -1.08
C LEU A 276 10.39 -10.14 0.21
N THR A 277 9.99 -8.92 0.59
CA THR A 277 10.43 -8.25 1.82
C THR A 277 9.31 -8.17 2.85
N PHE A 278 8.05 -8.09 2.40
CA PHE A 278 6.87 -7.95 3.24
C PHE A 278 5.80 -8.99 2.87
N LEU A 279 5.43 -9.83 3.84
CA LEU A 279 4.36 -10.81 3.72
C LEU A 279 3.38 -10.68 4.89
N ALA A 280 2.19 -10.16 4.62
CA ALA A 280 1.11 -10.08 5.59
C ALA A 280 -0.08 -10.95 5.15
N LEU A 281 -0.43 -11.92 6.00
CA LEU A 281 -1.53 -12.87 5.82
C LEU A 281 -2.44 -12.95 7.06
N GLY A 282 -2.23 -12.06 8.04
CA GLY A 282 -2.97 -12.06 9.31
C GLY A 282 -4.47 -11.86 9.14
N ASN A 283 -5.25 -12.20 10.17
CA ASN A 283 -6.71 -12.05 10.19
C ASN A 283 -7.40 -12.77 9.01
N ASN A 284 -7.19 -14.08 8.91
CA ASN A 284 -7.81 -14.95 7.90
C ASN A 284 -8.17 -16.31 8.54
N GLY A 285 -8.69 -17.24 7.73
CA GLY A 285 -8.93 -18.64 8.09
C GLY A 285 -7.83 -19.59 7.62
N LEU A 286 -6.56 -19.15 7.54
CA LEU A 286 -5.45 -19.98 7.06
C LEU A 286 -5.08 -21.06 8.09
N ARG A 287 -4.70 -22.24 7.59
CA ARG A 287 -4.39 -23.43 8.38
C ARG A 287 -3.28 -24.27 7.76
N GLY A 288 -2.73 -25.20 8.54
CA GLY A 288 -1.70 -26.13 8.06
C GLY A 288 -0.29 -25.56 8.22
N ARG A 289 0.71 -26.31 7.75
CA ARG A 289 2.12 -25.95 7.94
C ARG A 289 2.56 -24.86 6.97
N LEU A 290 3.45 -23.98 7.43
CA LEU A 290 4.19 -23.09 6.53
C LEU A 290 5.05 -23.92 5.56
N PRO A 291 5.25 -23.47 4.31
CA PRO A 291 6.16 -24.13 3.37
C PRO A 291 7.58 -24.21 3.93
N SER A 292 8.22 -25.39 3.85
CA SER A 292 9.58 -25.61 4.38
C SER A 292 10.64 -24.66 3.79
N GLY A 293 10.51 -24.29 2.51
CA GLY A 293 11.41 -23.36 1.84
C GLY A 293 11.18 -21.87 2.17
N LEU A 294 10.29 -21.52 3.12
CA LEU A 294 10.04 -20.12 3.48
C LEU A 294 11.29 -19.47 4.10
N SER A 295 12.13 -20.27 4.77
CA SER A 295 13.42 -19.84 5.31
C SER A 295 14.44 -19.41 4.23
N GLU A 296 14.21 -19.78 2.97
CA GLU A 296 15.05 -19.39 1.85
C GLU A 296 14.72 -17.99 1.29
N LEU A 297 13.68 -17.33 1.80
CA LEU A 297 13.34 -15.95 1.43
C LEU A 297 14.28 -14.99 2.16
N ARG A 298 15.51 -14.88 1.65
CA ARG A 298 16.62 -14.16 2.32
C ARG A 298 16.38 -12.65 2.49
N ASP A 299 15.48 -12.08 1.69
CA ASP A 299 15.13 -10.66 1.75
C ASP A 299 13.91 -10.36 2.62
N LEU A 300 13.26 -11.40 3.16
CA LEU A 300 12.05 -11.24 3.97
C LEU A 300 12.38 -10.53 5.29
N GLN A 301 11.67 -9.43 5.54
CA GLN A 301 11.81 -8.57 6.71
C GLN A 301 10.58 -8.61 7.60
N TYR A 302 9.39 -8.73 7.02
CA TYR A 302 8.13 -8.73 7.75
C TYR A 302 7.34 -10.00 7.44
N LEU A 303 7.07 -10.81 8.46
CA LEU A 303 6.18 -11.97 8.39
C LEU A 303 5.07 -11.81 9.42
N ILE A 304 3.90 -11.40 8.95
CA ILE A 304 2.74 -11.05 9.78
C ILE A 304 1.62 -12.03 9.46
N MET A 305 1.34 -12.95 10.38
CA MET A 305 0.33 -13.99 10.20
C MET A 305 -0.55 -14.20 11.43
N GLU A 306 -0.64 -13.23 12.35
CA GLU A 306 -1.51 -13.34 13.52
C GLU A 306 -2.97 -13.64 13.16
N ASN A 307 -3.72 -14.19 14.10
CA ASN A 307 -5.15 -14.46 13.96
C ASN A 307 -5.46 -15.37 12.76
N ASN A 308 -4.74 -16.50 12.65
CA ASN A 308 -5.03 -17.59 11.72
C ASN A 308 -5.07 -18.93 12.47
N PRO A 309 -6.05 -19.81 12.26
CA PRO A 309 -6.13 -21.10 12.96
C PRO A 309 -5.10 -22.13 12.44
N MET A 310 -3.81 -21.84 12.61
CA MET A 310 -2.69 -22.62 12.08
C MET A 310 -2.62 -24.01 12.72
N GLY A 311 -2.71 -24.08 14.06
CA GLY A 311 -2.83 -25.35 14.80
C GLY A 311 -1.64 -26.31 14.62
N VAL A 312 -0.46 -25.78 14.33
CA VAL A 312 0.77 -26.55 14.06
C VAL A 312 1.89 -26.16 15.03
N PRO A 313 2.97 -26.96 15.16
CA PRO A 313 4.14 -26.55 15.91
C PRO A 313 4.79 -25.29 15.32
N LEU A 314 5.36 -24.44 16.17
CA LEU A 314 6.14 -23.27 15.76
C LEU A 314 7.39 -23.72 14.97
N PRO A 315 7.54 -23.37 13.67
CA PRO A 315 8.63 -23.90 12.85
C PRO A 315 10.00 -23.31 13.21
N ALA A 316 10.98 -24.18 13.45
CA ALA A 316 12.35 -23.77 13.78
C ALA A 316 13.07 -23.09 12.61
N GLU A 317 12.66 -23.40 11.38
CA GLU A 317 13.24 -22.87 10.15
C GLU A 317 13.06 -21.35 10.02
N LEU A 318 12.05 -20.77 10.67
CA LEU A 318 11.85 -19.32 10.69
C LEU A 318 13.05 -18.59 11.32
N GLY A 319 13.76 -19.23 12.25
CA GLY A 319 14.98 -18.70 12.85
C GLY A 319 16.14 -18.49 11.86
N ASN A 320 16.05 -19.05 10.65
CA ASN A 320 17.09 -18.93 9.61
C ASN A 320 16.86 -17.74 8.65
N ILE A 321 15.79 -16.95 8.83
CA ILE A 321 15.51 -15.77 7.99
C ILE A 321 16.31 -14.58 8.53
N ALA A 322 17.57 -14.47 8.14
CA ALA A 322 18.53 -13.54 8.75
C ALA A 322 18.13 -12.05 8.71
N ARG A 323 17.32 -11.63 7.72
CA ARG A 323 16.83 -10.24 7.56
C ARG A 323 15.50 -9.96 8.25
N LEU A 324 14.91 -10.96 8.91
CA LEU A 324 13.60 -10.80 9.57
C LEU A 324 13.70 -9.77 10.68
N GLN A 325 12.87 -8.73 10.58
CA GLN A 325 12.72 -7.64 11.54
C GLN A 325 11.48 -7.84 12.40
N GLU A 326 10.39 -8.29 11.78
CA GLU A 326 9.12 -8.47 12.47
C GLU A 326 8.54 -9.86 12.20
N LEU A 327 8.29 -10.59 13.28
CA LEU A 327 7.60 -11.87 13.27
C LEU A 327 6.39 -11.79 14.19
N ARG A 328 5.19 -11.78 13.60
CA ARG A 328 3.94 -11.79 14.34
C ARG A 328 3.12 -13.02 14.00
N LEU A 329 2.92 -13.87 15.01
CA LEU A 329 2.20 -15.13 14.92
C LEU A 329 1.20 -15.32 16.07
N ALA A 330 0.79 -14.21 16.69
CA ALA A 330 -0.14 -14.21 17.81
C ALA A 330 -1.48 -14.88 17.44
N ASN A 331 -2.19 -15.40 18.45
CA ASN A 331 -3.55 -15.93 18.31
C ASN A 331 -3.70 -17.00 17.20
N SER A 332 -2.72 -17.90 17.04
CA SER A 332 -2.68 -18.83 15.91
C SER A 332 -2.77 -20.32 16.27
N GLY A 333 -2.93 -20.62 17.56
CA GLY A 333 -2.96 -22.00 18.07
C GLY A 333 -1.63 -22.74 17.84
N LEU A 334 -0.52 -22.02 17.74
CA LEU A 334 0.81 -22.61 17.59
C LEU A 334 1.20 -23.39 18.84
N SER A 335 1.92 -24.49 18.66
CA SER A 335 2.30 -25.40 19.75
C SER A 335 3.80 -25.75 19.74
N GLY A 336 4.23 -26.52 20.73
CA GLY A 336 5.65 -26.86 20.92
C GLY A 336 6.42 -25.74 21.61
N SER A 337 7.74 -25.86 21.63
CA SER A 337 8.62 -24.87 22.26
C SER A 337 9.01 -23.75 21.31
N ILE A 338 9.42 -22.61 21.88
CA ILE A 338 10.10 -21.56 21.12
C ILE A 338 11.48 -22.13 20.68
N PRO A 339 11.79 -22.21 19.38
CA PRO A 339 13.04 -22.82 18.92
C PRO A 339 14.29 -22.01 19.29
N GLU A 340 15.38 -22.69 19.67
CA GLU A 340 16.68 -22.05 19.93
C GLU A 340 17.23 -21.26 18.72
N THR A 341 16.85 -21.66 17.51
CA THR A 341 17.22 -20.95 16.27
C THR A 341 16.70 -19.51 16.22
N PHE A 342 15.68 -19.15 17.02
CA PHE A 342 15.19 -17.77 17.06
C PHE A 342 16.24 -16.82 17.67
N GLY A 343 17.18 -17.33 18.47
CA GLY A 343 18.35 -16.56 18.93
C GLY A 343 19.33 -16.15 17.83
N LEU A 344 19.14 -16.63 16.59
CA LEU A 344 19.96 -16.27 15.42
C LEU A 344 19.41 -15.07 14.64
N LEU A 345 18.18 -14.62 14.93
CA LEU A 345 17.48 -13.55 14.23
C LEU A 345 18.03 -12.17 14.59
N SER A 346 19.29 -11.90 14.24
CA SER A 346 20.03 -10.69 14.64
C SER A 346 19.41 -9.36 14.17
N SER A 347 18.54 -9.40 13.16
CA SER A 347 17.79 -8.23 12.65
C SER A 347 16.46 -8.00 13.38
N LEU A 348 16.02 -8.94 14.22
CA LEU A 348 14.67 -8.95 14.79
C LEU A 348 14.47 -7.80 15.78
N THR A 349 13.38 -7.09 15.58
CA THR A 349 12.94 -5.94 16.36
C THR A 349 11.65 -6.25 17.11
N THR A 350 10.79 -7.07 16.51
CA THR A 350 9.46 -7.41 17.03
C THR A 350 9.23 -8.91 16.96
N LEU A 351 8.92 -9.52 18.11
CA LEU A 351 8.45 -10.89 18.21
C LEU A 351 7.14 -10.95 19.00
N SER A 352 6.05 -11.33 18.32
CA SER A 352 4.72 -11.46 18.93
C SER A 352 4.22 -12.88 18.76
N LEU A 353 4.20 -13.63 19.86
CA LEU A 353 3.78 -15.04 19.95
C LEU A 353 2.64 -15.23 20.97
N GLU A 354 2.00 -14.16 21.40
CA GLU A 354 0.99 -14.20 22.45
C GLU A 354 -0.25 -15.02 22.07
N ASN A 355 -0.91 -15.56 23.10
CA ASN A 355 -2.15 -16.32 22.97
C ASN A 355 -2.01 -17.50 21.99
N ASN A 356 -1.00 -18.33 22.23
CA ASN A 356 -0.80 -19.60 21.56
C ASN A 356 -0.76 -20.74 22.60
N ASN A 357 -0.44 -21.96 22.16
CA ASN A 357 -0.28 -23.13 23.01
C ASN A 357 1.21 -23.53 23.12
N LEU A 358 2.10 -22.53 23.19
CA LEU A 358 3.55 -22.76 23.30
C LEU A 358 3.91 -23.25 24.70
N THR A 359 4.86 -24.17 24.79
CA THR A 359 5.29 -24.80 26.06
C THR A 359 6.81 -24.83 26.20
N GLY A 360 7.30 -25.21 27.38
CA GLY A 360 8.72 -25.31 27.65
C GLY A 360 9.36 -23.94 27.92
N ARG A 361 10.69 -23.94 27.94
CA ARG A 361 11.50 -22.78 28.36
C ARG A 361 11.65 -21.75 27.26
N ILE A 362 11.83 -20.49 27.66
CA ILE A 362 12.27 -19.41 26.77
C ILE A 362 13.75 -19.67 26.40
N PRO A 363 14.14 -19.65 25.12
CA PRO A 363 15.53 -19.78 24.69
C PRO A 363 16.40 -18.62 25.19
N ALA A 364 17.53 -18.94 25.84
CA ALA A 364 18.48 -17.94 26.32
C ALA A 364 19.07 -17.09 25.18
N GLY A 365 19.13 -17.64 23.96
CA GLY A 365 19.59 -16.93 22.77
C GLY A 365 18.82 -15.64 22.45
N LEU A 366 17.55 -15.53 22.86
CA LEU A 366 16.74 -14.32 22.65
C LEU A 366 17.33 -13.09 23.36
N SER A 367 18.01 -13.27 24.51
CA SER A 367 18.68 -12.18 25.24
C SER A 367 19.79 -11.49 24.43
N ARG A 368 20.34 -12.17 23.40
CA ARG A 368 21.42 -11.66 22.55
C ARG A 368 20.93 -10.74 21.43
N LEU A 369 19.61 -10.65 21.23
CA LEU A 369 19.01 -9.91 20.13
C LEU A 369 18.93 -8.41 20.47
N LYS A 370 20.05 -7.70 20.25
CA LYS A 370 20.21 -6.29 20.65
C LYS A 370 19.25 -5.30 19.97
N ARG A 371 18.66 -5.68 18.83
CA ARG A 371 17.72 -4.82 18.07
C ARG A 371 16.26 -4.99 18.52
N MET A 372 15.98 -5.94 19.41
CA MET A 372 14.64 -6.20 19.90
C MET A 372 14.11 -4.98 20.67
N TYR A 373 12.95 -4.47 20.26
CA TYR A 373 12.23 -3.43 20.99
C TYR A 373 10.87 -3.93 21.51
N HIS A 374 10.31 -5.00 20.96
CA HIS A 374 9.02 -5.57 21.36
C HIS A 374 9.07 -7.10 21.43
N LEU A 375 8.70 -7.64 22.58
CA LEU A 375 8.62 -9.08 22.82
C LEU A 375 7.34 -9.40 23.60
N ASN A 376 6.39 -10.06 22.95
CA ASN A 376 5.17 -10.51 23.60
C ASN A 376 5.07 -12.04 23.54
N LEU A 377 5.18 -12.68 24.70
CA LEU A 377 5.05 -14.13 24.88
C LEU A 377 3.86 -14.48 25.78
N SER A 378 3.00 -13.49 26.09
CA SER A 378 1.91 -13.65 27.04
C SER A 378 0.90 -14.72 26.63
N LYS A 379 0.16 -15.25 27.61
CA LYS A 379 -0.95 -16.21 27.42
C LYS A 379 -0.49 -17.46 26.65
N ASN A 380 0.54 -18.12 27.15
CA ASN A 380 1.02 -19.41 26.68
C ASN A 380 1.17 -20.38 27.87
N GLY A 381 1.73 -21.57 27.63
CA GLY A 381 2.10 -22.55 28.64
C GLY A 381 3.61 -22.61 28.89
N LEU A 382 4.33 -21.49 28.76
CA LEU A 382 5.77 -21.43 28.96
C LEU A 382 6.14 -21.66 30.43
N ASP A 383 7.30 -22.27 30.66
CA ASP A 383 7.79 -22.63 32.00
C ASP A 383 9.28 -22.34 32.22
N GLY A 384 9.70 -22.43 33.49
CA GLY A 384 11.08 -22.24 33.90
C GLY A 384 11.43 -20.79 34.21
N VAL A 385 12.73 -20.55 34.39
CA VAL A 385 13.28 -19.24 34.73
C VAL A 385 13.43 -18.41 33.47
N VAL A 386 13.06 -17.13 33.55
CA VAL A 386 13.23 -16.18 32.44
C VAL A 386 14.72 -15.91 32.22
N PRO A 387 15.29 -16.23 31.03
CA PRO A 387 16.73 -16.22 30.79
C PRO A 387 17.24 -14.83 30.32
N PHE A 388 16.63 -13.76 30.82
CA PHE A 388 16.95 -12.40 30.42
C PHE A 388 17.74 -11.69 31.52
N ASP A 389 18.88 -11.11 31.15
CA ASP A 389 19.62 -10.27 32.07
C ASP A 389 18.90 -8.94 32.30
N GLY A 390 19.37 -8.19 33.30
CA GLY A 390 18.74 -6.91 33.62
C GLY A 390 18.91 -5.82 32.59
N ALA A 391 19.93 -5.89 31.72
CA ALA A 391 20.08 -4.92 30.65
C ALA A 391 19.00 -5.13 29.58
N PHE A 392 18.75 -6.38 29.18
CA PHE A 392 17.72 -6.76 28.23
C PHE A 392 16.32 -6.45 28.74
N LEU A 393 16.03 -6.78 30.00
CA LEU A 393 14.75 -6.46 30.62
C LEU A 393 14.49 -4.95 30.68
N ARG A 394 15.49 -4.15 31.08
CA ARG A 394 15.37 -2.67 31.09
C ARG A 394 15.23 -2.08 29.68
N GLN A 395 15.89 -2.66 28.69
CA GLN A 395 15.77 -2.23 27.29
C GLN A 395 14.34 -2.38 26.77
N LEU A 396 13.70 -3.52 27.03
CA LEU A 396 12.34 -3.76 26.56
C LEU A 396 11.31 -3.00 27.40
N GLY A 397 11.48 -2.93 28.72
CA GLY A 397 10.57 -2.23 29.62
C GLY A 397 9.11 -2.62 29.39
N ARG A 398 8.27 -1.64 29.04
CA ARG A 398 6.83 -1.83 28.78
C ARG A 398 6.51 -2.62 27.51
N ASN A 399 7.50 -2.85 26.65
CA ASN A 399 7.33 -3.61 25.42
C ASN A 399 7.64 -5.11 25.61
N LEU A 400 7.87 -5.56 26.84
CA LEU A 400 7.95 -6.96 27.23
C LEU A 400 6.66 -7.37 27.96
N ASP A 401 5.99 -8.41 27.46
CA ASP A 401 4.85 -9.02 28.15
C ASP A 401 5.01 -10.54 28.22
N LEU A 402 5.13 -11.06 29.44
CA LEU A 402 5.20 -12.49 29.75
C LEU A 402 3.97 -12.99 30.52
N SER A 403 2.96 -12.13 30.73
CA SER A 403 1.80 -12.42 31.56
C SER A 403 1.01 -13.63 31.10
N GLY A 404 0.29 -14.29 32.00
CA GLY A 404 -0.52 -15.46 31.63
C GLY A 404 0.29 -16.71 31.26
N ASN A 405 1.55 -16.79 31.71
CA ASN A 405 2.37 -18.01 31.69
C ASN A 405 2.62 -18.47 33.14
N PRO A 406 1.80 -19.37 33.71
CA PRO A 406 1.87 -19.71 35.13
C PRO A 406 3.14 -20.47 35.53
N GLY A 407 3.84 -21.09 34.58
CA GLY A 407 5.10 -21.80 34.82
C GLY A 407 6.34 -20.91 34.78
N LEU A 408 6.23 -19.64 34.35
CA LEU A 408 7.36 -18.73 34.26
C LEU A 408 7.61 -17.98 35.56
N CYS A 409 8.90 -17.78 35.86
CA CYS A 409 9.33 -16.96 36.99
C CYS A 409 10.62 -16.20 36.68
N VAL A 410 10.82 -15.04 37.31
CA VAL A 410 12.07 -14.27 37.25
C VAL A 410 12.95 -14.55 38.45
N ALA A 411 14.27 -14.60 38.25
CA ALA A 411 15.23 -14.84 39.33
C ALA A 411 15.28 -13.69 40.35
N ASP A 412 15.13 -12.44 39.90
CA ASP A 412 15.12 -11.25 40.75
C ASP A 412 14.10 -10.22 40.27
N ARG A 413 13.20 -9.80 41.16
CA ARG A 413 12.15 -8.78 40.92
C ARG A 413 12.69 -7.36 40.90
N ALA A 414 13.87 -7.11 41.45
CA ALA A 414 14.48 -5.78 41.48
C ALA A 414 14.85 -5.25 40.07
N VAL A 415 14.78 -6.12 39.06
CA VAL A 415 15.29 -5.84 37.73
C VAL A 415 14.27 -5.14 36.82
N VAL A 416 12.97 -5.46 36.90
CA VAL A 416 11.86 -4.72 36.25
C VAL A 416 10.52 -4.99 36.97
N PRO A 417 9.76 -3.95 37.42
CA PRO A 417 8.37 -4.12 37.84
C PRO A 417 7.46 -4.41 36.64
N ASP A 418 6.46 -5.26 36.81
CA ASP A 418 5.34 -5.46 35.88
C ASP A 418 5.61 -6.23 34.56
N VAL A 419 6.57 -7.17 34.54
CA VAL A 419 6.74 -8.13 33.41
C VAL A 419 5.66 -9.23 33.35
N GLY A 420 4.69 -9.23 34.27
CA GLY A 420 3.55 -10.16 34.28
C GLY A 420 3.79 -11.54 34.91
N VAL A 421 4.97 -11.80 35.50
CA VAL A 421 5.34 -13.09 36.12
C VAL A 421 5.92 -12.93 37.53
N GLY A 422 5.88 -14.01 38.33
CA GLY A 422 6.34 -14.05 39.73
C GLY A 422 7.85 -14.24 39.90
N VAL A 423 8.35 -14.19 41.14
CA VAL A 423 9.76 -14.55 41.46
C VAL A 423 9.87 -16.05 41.65
N CYS A 424 10.96 -16.65 41.17
CA CYS A 424 11.23 -18.08 41.33
C CYS A 424 11.38 -18.48 42.79
N SER A 425 10.90 -19.68 43.15
CA SER A 425 11.19 -20.26 44.45
C SER A 425 12.63 -20.81 44.50
N ALA A 426 13.19 -20.99 45.70
CA ALA A 426 14.55 -21.53 45.86
C ALA A 426 14.74 -22.92 45.19
N GLY A 427 13.67 -23.70 45.06
CA GLY A 427 13.69 -25.00 44.36
C GLY A 427 13.73 -24.90 42.84
N ASP A 428 13.21 -23.82 42.25
CA ASP A 428 13.22 -23.60 40.80
C ASP A 428 14.63 -23.21 40.32
N VAL A 429 15.30 -22.36 41.09
CA VAL A 429 16.70 -21.95 40.85
C VAL A 429 17.66 -23.13 40.98
N ALA A 430 17.43 -24.02 41.96
CA ALA A 430 18.24 -25.22 42.15
C ALA A 430 18.12 -26.21 40.96
N ARG A 431 16.91 -26.40 40.41
CA ARG A 431 16.68 -27.23 39.21
C ARG A 431 17.30 -26.68 37.94
N GLU A 432 17.48 -25.36 37.86
CA GLU A 432 18.18 -24.73 36.75
C GLU A 432 19.69 -24.98 36.82
N SER A 433 20.27 -24.88 38.02
CA SER A 433 21.69 -25.19 38.24
C SER A 433 22.04 -26.66 37.96
N SER A 434 21.12 -27.60 38.19
CA SER A 434 21.32 -29.02 37.84
C SER A 434 21.12 -29.30 36.35
N ALA A 435 20.14 -28.65 35.69
CA ALA A 435 19.91 -28.82 34.25
C ALA A 435 21.05 -28.22 33.38
N ALA A 436 21.68 -27.14 33.85
CA ALA A 436 22.88 -26.59 33.20
C ALA A 436 24.08 -27.55 33.28
N ALA A 437 24.16 -28.38 34.33
CA ALA A 437 25.18 -29.42 34.47
C ALA A 437 24.88 -30.66 33.59
N GLU A 438 23.60 -31.01 33.41
CA GLU A 438 23.19 -32.19 32.64
C GLU A 438 23.21 -32.02 31.11
N SER A 439 23.24 -30.80 30.56
CA SER A 439 23.41 -30.62 29.10
C SER A 439 24.80 -31.04 28.57
N SER A 440 25.70 -31.45 29.48
CA SER A 440 27.01 -32.04 29.18
C SER A 440 27.03 -33.57 29.06
N VAL A 441 25.92 -34.29 29.32
CA VAL A 441 25.91 -35.77 29.28
C VAL A 441 24.68 -36.35 28.54
N VAL A 442 24.95 -37.23 27.60
CA VAL A 442 24.04 -37.81 26.59
C VAL A 442 22.92 -38.69 27.17
N GLY A 443 21.70 -38.47 26.65
CA GLY A 443 20.77 -39.47 26.08
C GLY A 443 20.26 -40.65 26.91
N ARG A 444 18.95 -40.66 27.23
CA ARG A 444 18.09 -41.85 27.11
C ARG A 444 16.59 -41.52 27.15
N VAL A 445 15.85 -42.19 26.27
CA VAL A 445 14.39 -42.12 26.06
C VAL A 445 13.65 -42.93 27.11
N VAL A 446 12.55 -42.41 27.67
CA VAL A 446 11.44 -43.21 28.24
C VAL A 446 10.08 -42.53 27.96
N ARG A 447 9.09 -43.38 27.61
CA ARG A 447 7.69 -43.12 27.24
C ARG A 447 6.75 -42.96 28.45
N GLY A 448 5.60 -42.32 28.21
CA GLY A 448 4.32 -42.48 28.94
C GLY A 448 3.78 -41.14 29.47
N GLU A 449 2.49 -40.82 29.53
CA GLU A 449 1.24 -41.43 29.07
C GLU A 449 0.16 -40.33 29.21
N VAL A 450 -0.98 -40.50 28.52
CA VAL A 450 -2.02 -39.50 28.27
C VAL A 450 -2.99 -39.33 29.46
N ALA A 451 -3.38 -38.09 29.78
CA ALA A 451 -4.56 -37.80 30.62
C ALA A 451 -5.45 -36.70 30.02
N ARG A 452 -6.76 -36.97 30.00
CA ARG A 452 -7.85 -36.23 29.33
C ARG A 452 -8.63 -35.28 30.28
N GLY A 453 -9.06 -34.14 29.72
CA GLY A 453 -10.29 -33.38 30.07
C GLY A 453 -10.21 -32.45 31.29
N ARG A 454 -10.97 -31.36 31.42
CA ARG A 454 -12.12 -30.79 30.69
C ARG A 454 -12.08 -29.25 30.81
N TRP A 455 -12.65 -28.54 29.84
CA TRP A 455 -12.76 -27.09 29.76
C TRP A 455 -14.10 -26.59 30.35
N PRO A 456 -14.15 -25.32 30.79
CA PRO A 456 -15.35 -24.52 30.60
C PRO A 456 -15.08 -23.22 29.83
N ALA A 457 -16.04 -22.90 28.96
CA ALA A 457 -16.17 -21.67 28.19
C ALA A 457 -16.56 -20.47 29.07
N ALA A 458 -16.13 -19.26 28.69
CA ALA A 458 -17.01 -18.11 28.40
C ALA A 458 -16.25 -16.77 28.34
N LEU A 459 -16.84 -15.86 27.55
CA LEU A 459 -16.79 -14.39 27.56
C LEU A 459 -15.74 -13.68 26.68
N ILE A 460 -16.22 -13.37 25.47
CA ILE A 460 -15.72 -12.38 24.52
C ILE A 460 -16.28 -10.99 24.92
N ARG A 461 -15.42 -9.97 24.97
CA ARG A 461 -15.79 -8.56 24.75
C ARG A 461 -14.70 -7.84 23.95
N PRO A 462 -15.06 -6.93 23.01
CA PRO A 462 -14.12 -6.30 22.09
C PRO A 462 -13.67 -4.93 22.59
N ALA A 463 -12.40 -4.57 22.38
CA ALA A 463 -11.97 -3.17 22.31
C ALA A 463 -10.56 -3.03 21.71
N ALA A 464 -10.37 -1.88 21.05
CA ALA A 464 -9.13 -1.23 20.63
C ALA A 464 -8.59 -1.52 19.22
N VAL A 465 -9.21 -0.79 18.29
CA VAL A 465 -8.64 -0.16 17.10
C VAL A 465 -7.51 0.81 17.49
N ALA A 466 -6.37 0.79 16.78
CA ALA A 466 -5.78 1.93 16.06
C ALA A 466 -4.26 1.79 15.78
N LEU A 467 -3.87 2.38 14.63
CA LEU A 467 -2.53 2.82 14.17
C LEU A 467 -1.53 1.76 13.68
N CYS A 468 -1.40 1.68 12.36
CA CYS A 468 -0.09 1.80 11.70
C CYS A 468 -0.25 2.27 10.24
N CYS A 469 -0.46 3.58 10.04
CA CYS A 469 -0.13 4.26 8.79
C CYS A 469 1.23 4.93 9.00
N CYS A 470 2.21 4.57 8.16
CA CYS A 470 3.35 5.38 7.71
C CYS A 470 4.51 4.47 7.30
N LEU A 471 4.46 3.89 6.10
CA LEU A 471 5.65 3.45 5.36
C LEU A 471 5.33 3.48 3.86
N LEU A 472 5.27 4.70 3.31
CA LEU A 472 5.38 4.98 1.89
C LEU A 472 6.18 6.29 1.74
N LEU A 473 7.50 6.13 1.71
CA LEU A 473 8.43 7.01 0.99
C LEU A 473 9.40 6.11 0.24
#